data_AF-A0A356RE20-F1
#
_entry.id   AF-A0A356RE20-F1
#
_cell.length_a   1.000
_cell.length_b   1.000
_cell.length_c   1.000
_cell.angle_alpha   90.00
_cell.angle_beta   90.00
_cell.angle_gamma   90.00
#
_symmetry.space_group_name_H-M   'P 1'
#
loop_
_entity.id
_entity.type
_entity.pdbx_description
1 polymer ?
#
loop_
_entity_poly.entity_id
_entity_poly.type
_entity_poly.pdbx_seq_one_letter_code
_entity_poly.pdbx_strand_id
1 'polypeptide(L)'
;MAKELPVIPSPKQSDTPEQEELTYSRVFCTREDSPPLKLLLDFLKSKNQVPLIPKMDPAALEDWDWVHVSLGYSRERKPIQLFCVRDRGTYQDVFEGEKTSFFNRISVFDDVEAEIARECISKARFIATTQMVKKDITDEGYDFNGWILEFFQENCNGIVQIDGQGFYSPKGELIVDMEEVAETGDEIAPTPKTDA
;
A
#
# COMPACT_ATOMS: atom_id res chain seq x y z
N MET A 1 -10.17 -29.04 -25.52
CA MET A 1 -10.19 -29.16 -24.04
C MET A 1 -10.07 -27.77 -23.48
N ALA A 2 -11.22 -27.13 -23.21
CA ALA A 2 -11.28 -25.75 -22.72
C ALA A 2 -11.21 -25.77 -21.18
N LYS A 3 -10.31 -24.97 -20.61
CA LYS A 3 -10.26 -24.70 -19.16
C LYS A 3 -11.31 -23.64 -18.85
N GLU A 4 -12.19 -23.94 -17.91
CA GLU A 4 -13.24 -23.04 -17.45
C GLU A 4 -12.66 -21.82 -16.71
N LEU A 5 -13.25 -20.67 -16.99
CA LEU A 5 -12.96 -19.38 -16.37
C LEU A 5 -13.64 -19.30 -14.98
N PRO A 6 -13.05 -18.62 -13.98
CA PRO A 6 -13.72 -18.42 -12.69
C PRO A 6 -14.95 -17.51 -12.82
N VAL A 7 -16.06 -17.97 -12.25
CA VAL A 7 -17.35 -17.28 -12.21
C VAL A 7 -17.33 -16.19 -11.14
N ILE A 8 -17.65 -14.95 -11.54
CA ILE A 8 -17.92 -13.85 -10.61
C ILE A 8 -19.38 -13.99 -10.12
N PRO A 9 -19.66 -14.03 -8.82
CA PRO A 9 -21.03 -14.20 -8.31
C PRO A 9 -21.80 -12.87 -8.29
N SER A 10 -23.05 -12.91 -8.79
CA SER A 10 -24.06 -11.85 -8.66
C SER A 10 -24.71 -11.84 -7.26
N PRO A 11 -25.25 -10.70 -6.79
CA PRO A 11 -25.57 -10.49 -5.39
C PRO A 11 -27.01 -10.91 -5.07
N LYS A 12 -27.20 -11.98 -4.28
CA LYS A 12 -28.39 -12.16 -3.42
C LYS A 12 -28.01 -12.89 -2.13
N GLN A 13 -27.97 -12.09 -1.05
CA GLN A 13 -28.10 -12.40 0.38
C GLN A 13 -27.55 -13.73 0.90
N SER A 14 -26.50 -13.64 1.71
CA SER A 14 -26.37 -14.36 2.98
C SER A 14 -25.27 -13.67 3.81
N ASP A 15 -25.62 -13.28 5.05
CA ASP A 15 -24.75 -12.82 6.15
C ASP A 15 -23.35 -12.32 5.75
N THR A 16 -23.26 -11.06 5.32
CA THR A 16 -21.98 -10.39 5.15
C THR A 16 -21.41 -10.16 6.56
N PRO A 17 -20.28 -10.77 6.97
CA PRO A 17 -19.55 -10.26 8.13
C PRO A 17 -19.27 -8.79 7.86
N GLU A 18 -19.49 -7.90 8.84
CA GLU A 18 -19.19 -6.47 8.72
C GLU A 18 -17.91 -6.29 7.90
N GLN A 19 -18.03 -5.70 6.71
CA GLN A 19 -16.90 -5.54 5.81
C GLN A 19 -15.90 -4.66 6.54
N GLU A 20 -14.79 -5.26 6.98
CA GLU A 20 -13.86 -4.61 7.88
C GLU A 20 -13.30 -3.36 7.20
N GLU A 21 -13.41 -2.22 7.87
CA GLU A 21 -12.88 -0.96 7.34
C GLU A 21 -11.35 -1.05 7.36
N LEU A 22 -10.74 -0.94 6.18
CA LEU A 22 -9.30 -1.05 6.00
C LEU A 22 -8.69 0.32 5.82
N THR A 23 -7.52 0.52 6.41
CA THR A 23 -6.66 1.67 6.12
C THR A 23 -5.39 1.19 5.44
N TYR A 24 -4.92 1.97 4.47
CA TYR A 24 -3.73 1.65 3.70
C TYR A 24 -2.69 2.75 3.83
N SER A 25 -1.43 2.32 3.79
CA SER A 25 -0.30 3.22 3.58
C SER A 25 0.58 2.64 2.49
N ARG A 26 1.19 3.49 1.68
CA ARG A 26 1.98 3.10 0.51
C ARG A 26 3.32 3.80 0.54
N VAL A 27 4.35 3.12 0.04
CA VAL A 27 5.66 3.73 -0.24
C VAL A 27 5.99 3.49 -1.71
N PHE A 28 5.98 4.57 -2.50
CA PHE A 28 6.36 4.53 -3.91
C PHE A 28 7.89 4.59 -4.01
N CYS A 29 8.50 3.46 -4.34
CA CYS A 29 9.95 3.28 -4.26
C CYS A 29 10.59 3.37 -5.64
N THR A 30 11.66 4.17 -5.75
CA THR A 30 12.35 4.43 -7.03
C THR A 30 13.53 3.49 -7.29
N ARG A 31 13.97 2.76 -6.27
CA ARG A 31 14.99 1.71 -6.39
C ARG A 31 14.47 0.53 -7.21
N GLU A 32 15.36 -0.15 -7.94
CA GLU A 32 14.99 -1.23 -8.87
C GLU A 32 14.32 -2.43 -8.18
N ASP A 33 14.90 -2.91 -7.08
CA ASP A 33 14.41 -4.08 -6.36
C ASP A 33 14.07 -3.74 -4.91
N SER A 34 13.00 -4.38 -4.40
CA SER A 34 12.65 -4.32 -2.98
C SER A 34 13.65 -5.14 -2.17
N PRO A 35 14.11 -4.63 -1.01
CA PRO A 35 14.97 -5.38 -0.10
C PRO A 35 14.30 -6.71 0.33
N PRO A 36 15.09 -7.78 0.58
CA PRO A 36 14.58 -8.99 1.20
C PRO A 36 13.94 -8.74 2.56
N LEU A 37 12.94 -9.55 2.91
CA LEU A 37 12.20 -9.42 4.18
C LEU A 37 13.12 -9.45 5.39
N LYS A 38 14.22 -10.22 5.36
CA LYS A 38 15.19 -10.25 6.44
C LYS A 38 15.73 -8.86 6.81
N LEU A 39 16.03 -8.01 5.83
CA LEU A 39 16.57 -6.68 6.10
C LEU A 39 15.54 -5.80 6.82
N LEU A 40 14.27 -5.90 6.43
CA LEU A 40 13.17 -5.25 7.14
C LEU A 40 13.05 -5.79 8.58
N LEU A 41 13.09 -7.12 8.76
CA LEU A 41 12.98 -7.72 10.10
C LEU A 41 14.15 -7.33 11.02
N ASP A 42 15.36 -7.24 10.49
CA ASP A 42 16.54 -6.85 11.24
C ASP A 42 16.52 -5.34 11.57
N PHE A 43 16.02 -4.51 10.65
CA PHE A 43 15.74 -3.10 10.92
C PHE A 43 14.72 -2.94 12.06
N LEU A 44 13.59 -3.64 12.00
CA LEU A 44 12.57 -3.59 13.06
C LEU A 44 13.14 -4.00 14.42
N LYS A 45 13.95 -5.08 14.47
CA LYS A 45 14.65 -5.48 15.70
C LYS A 45 15.58 -4.40 16.24
N SER A 46 16.26 -3.66 15.35
CA SER A 46 17.14 -2.55 15.75
C SER A 46 16.37 -1.38 16.39
N LYS A 47 15.07 -1.25 16.08
CA LYS A 47 14.12 -0.31 16.72
C LYS A 47 13.41 -0.93 17.93
N ASN A 48 13.94 -2.03 18.48
CA ASN A 48 13.35 -2.80 19.58
C ASN A 48 11.97 -3.41 19.28
N GLN A 49 11.62 -3.55 17.99
CA GLN A 49 10.38 -4.20 17.55
C GLN A 49 10.67 -5.64 17.14
N VAL A 50 10.00 -6.61 17.77
CA VAL A 50 10.15 -8.03 17.43
C VAL A 50 8.88 -8.52 16.73
N PRO A 51 8.81 -8.44 15.38
CA PRO A 51 7.63 -8.81 14.64
C PRO A 51 7.30 -10.30 14.78
N LEU A 52 6.02 -10.59 14.97
CA LEU A 52 5.45 -11.93 14.87
C LEU A 52 5.26 -12.25 13.39
N ILE A 53 6.07 -13.16 12.86
CA ILE A 53 5.99 -13.61 11.47
C ILE A 53 5.36 -15.00 11.37
N PRO A 54 4.65 -15.32 10.26
CA PRO A 54 4.20 -16.67 10.00
C PRO A 54 5.39 -17.64 9.90
N LYS A 55 5.15 -18.92 10.13
CA LYS A 55 6.18 -19.94 9.95
C LYS A 55 6.53 -20.03 8.47
N MET A 56 7.74 -19.60 8.12
CA MET A 56 8.25 -19.59 6.75
C MET A 56 9.68 -20.14 6.68
N ASP A 57 10.07 -20.57 5.49
CA ASP A 57 11.43 -21.03 5.22
C ASP A 57 12.42 -19.85 5.37
N PRO A 58 13.52 -19.99 6.14
CA PRO A 58 14.58 -18.98 6.19
C PRO A 58 15.07 -18.52 4.81
N ALA A 59 15.08 -19.39 3.80
CA ALA A 59 15.46 -19.01 2.44
C ALA A 59 14.47 -18.01 1.80
N ALA A 60 13.18 -18.10 2.14
CA ALA A 60 12.17 -17.17 1.64
C ALA A 60 12.31 -15.75 2.23
N LEU A 61 12.97 -15.61 3.39
CA LEU A 61 13.28 -14.30 3.97
C LEU A 61 14.40 -13.57 3.25
N GLU A 62 15.25 -14.31 2.53
CA GLU A 62 16.36 -13.79 1.73
C GLU A 62 15.95 -13.54 0.26
N ASP A 63 14.71 -13.89 -0.11
CA ASP A 63 14.19 -13.71 -1.46
C ASP A 63 13.93 -12.23 -1.76
N TRP A 64 14.31 -11.81 -2.96
CA TRP A 64 14.12 -10.45 -3.48
C TRP A 64 12.76 -10.26 -4.14
N ASP A 65 12.09 -11.35 -4.53
CA ASP A 65 10.82 -11.33 -5.25
C ASP A 65 9.62 -11.71 -4.37
N TRP A 66 9.74 -11.48 -3.06
CA TRP A 66 8.60 -11.63 -2.16
C TRP A 66 7.48 -10.66 -2.56
N VAL A 67 6.23 -11.14 -2.44
CA VAL A 67 5.04 -10.39 -2.82
C VAL A 67 4.21 -9.98 -1.60
N HIS A 68 4.16 -10.83 -0.58
CA HIS A 68 3.28 -10.63 0.57
C HIS A 68 3.85 -11.26 1.84
N VAL A 69 3.67 -10.56 2.96
CA VAL A 69 3.94 -11.07 4.31
C VAL A 69 2.95 -10.47 5.31
N SER A 70 2.60 -11.23 6.35
CA SER A 70 1.86 -10.72 7.50
C SER A 70 2.83 -10.45 8.65
N LEU A 71 2.79 -9.24 9.21
CA LEU A 71 3.65 -8.80 10.32
C LEU A 71 2.80 -8.47 11.54
N GLY A 72 2.85 -9.31 12.56
CA GLY A 72 2.14 -9.07 13.81
C GLY A 72 2.97 -8.21 14.77
N TYR A 73 2.36 -7.16 15.29
CA TYR A 73 2.93 -6.30 16.34
C TYR A 73 2.45 -6.73 17.74
N SER A 74 1.24 -7.30 17.83
CA SER A 74 0.67 -7.87 19.06
C SER A 74 0.00 -9.21 18.76
N ARG A 75 -0.02 -10.11 19.76
CA ARG A 75 -0.68 -11.42 19.64
C ARG A 75 -2.20 -11.34 19.70
N GLU A 76 -2.72 -10.26 20.26
CA GLU A 76 -4.16 -10.04 20.47
C GLU A 76 -4.79 -9.20 19.36
N ARG A 77 -3.98 -8.76 18.39
CA ARG A 77 -4.37 -7.89 17.30
C ARG A 77 -4.14 -8.55 15.96
N LYS A 78 -4.81 -8.04 14.94
CA LYS A 78 -4.62 -8.48 13.55
C LYS A 78 -3.26 -7.99 13.05
N PRO A 79 -2.52 -8.86 12.34
CA PRO A 79 -1.23 -8.47 11.77
C PRO A 79 -1.40 -7.47 10.62
N ILE A 80 -0.43 -6.58 10.49
CA ILE A 80 -0.31 -5.70 9.33
C ILE A 80 0.02 -6.56 8.11
N GLN A 81 -0.75 -6.42 7.05
CA GLN A 81 -0.45 -7.07 5.77
C GLN A 81 0.48 -6.16 4.98
N LEU A 82 1.62 -6.67 4.55
CA LEU A 82 2.58 -5.93 3.73
C LEU A 82 2.69 -6.60 2.36
N PHE A 83 2.43 -5.82 1.32
CA PHE A 83 2.49 -6.24 -0.08
C PHE A 83 3.61 -5.50 -0.80
N CYS A 84 4.27 -6.17 -1.74
CA CYS A 84 5.21 -5.58 -2.69
C CYS A 84 4.68 -5.80 -4.11
N VAL A 85 4.14 -4.75 -4.72
CA VAL A 85 3.70 -4.76 -6.12
C VAL A 85 4.75 -4.07 -6.98
N ARG A 86 5.07 -4.64 -8.14
CA ARG A 86 6.20 -4.20 -8.97
C ARG A 86 5.73 -3.81 -10.36
N ASP A 87 6.56 -3.05 -11.06
CA ASP A 87 6.39 -2.74 -12.50
C ASP A 87 6.60 -3.95 -13.43
N ARG A 88 6.76 -5.15 -12.87
CA ARG A 88 6.99 -6.41 -13.57
C ARG A 88 6.31 -7.56 -12.84
N GLY A 89 6.13 -8.68 -13.56
CA GLY A 89 5.58 -9.91 -12.99
C GLY A 89 4.06 -9.91 -12.89
N THR A 90 3.52 -10.78 -12.04
CA THR A 90 2.09 -11.12 -12.02
C THR A 90 1.17 -9.97 -11.61
N TYR A 91 1.68 -8.97 -10.87
CA TYR A 91 0.91 -7.85 -10.32
C TYR A 91 1.24 -6.50 -10.97
N GLN A 92 1.80 -6.53 -12.19
CA GLN A 92 2.17 -5.32 -12.93
C GLN A 92 0.97 -4.42 -13.23
N ASP A 93 -0.19 -5.02 -13.54
CA ASP A 93 -1.43 -4.30 -13.77
C ASP A 93 -1.91 -3.53 -12.52
N VAL A 94 -1.79 -4.14 -11.34
CA VAL A 94 -2.09 -3.50 -10.05
C VAL A 94 -1.13 -2.32 -9.81
N PHE A 95 0.17 -2.52 -10.06
CA PHE A 95 1.17 -1.47 -9.93
C PHE A 95 0.87 -0.27 -10.85
N GLU A 96 0.62 -0.51 -12.13
CA GLU A 96 0.33 0.56 -13.10
C GLU A 96 -0.99 1.28 -12.78
N GLY A 97 -1.99 0.55 -12.30
CA GLY A 97 -3.26 1.11 -11.84
C GLY A 97 -3.10 2.06 -10.65
N GLU A 98 -2.40 1.61 -9.60
CA GLU A 98 -2.09 2.43 -8.42
C GLU A 98 -1.27 3.67 -8.79
N LYS A 99 -0.19 3.48 -9.56
CA LYS A 99 0.68 4.57 -10.02
C LYS A 99 -0.11 5.63 -10.81
N THR A 100 -0.92 5.19 -11.78
CA THR A 100 -1.71 6.10 -12.62
C THR A 100 -2.78 6.83 -11.79
N SER A 101 -3.47 6.12 -10.91
CA SER A 101 -4.51 6.69 -10.04
C SER A 101 -3.94 7.80 -9.16
N PHE A 102 -2.85 7.54 -8.45
CA PHE A 102 -2.25 8.54 -7.58
C PHE A 102 -1.61 9.68 -8.35
N PHE A 103 -0.93 9.41 -9.47
CA PHE A 103 -0.37 10.45 -10.34
C PHE A 103 -1.44 11.44 -10.81
N ASN A 104 -2.61 10.93 -11.22
CA ASN A 104 -3.74 11.77 -11.63
C ASN A 104 -4.31 12.56 -10.45
N ARG A 105 -4.47 11.95 -9.28
CA ARG A 105 -4.98 12.64 -8.08
C ARG A 105 -4.09 13.79 -7.63
N ILE A 106 -2.77 13.65 -7.74
CA ILE A 106 -1.85 14.73 -7.36
C ILE A 106 -1.59 15.74 -8.49
N SER A 107 -2.05 15.48 -9.72
CA SER A 107 -1.86 16.39 -10.85
C SER A 107 -2.59 17.73 -10.70
N VAL A 108 -3.60 17.79 -9.82
CA VAL A 108 -4.38 19.01 -9.53
C VAL A 108 -3.61 20.03 -8.68
N PHE A 109 -2.55 19.59 -7.99
CA PHE A 109 -1.69 20.43 -7.17
C PHE A 109 -0.54 20.96 -8.04
N ASP A 110 -0.25 22.25 -7.97
CA ASP A 110 0.76 22.92 -8.81
C ASP A 110 1.89 23.56 -7.98
N ASP A 111 2.01 23.15 -6.73
CA ASP A 111 3.09 23.55 -5.83
C ASP A 111 4.34 22.66 -5.97
N VAL A 112 5.46 23.15 -5.42
CA VAL A 112 6.77 22.51 -5.52
C VAL A 112 6.78 21.18 -4.74
N GLU A 113 6.06 21.14 -3.62
CA GLU A 113 5.89 19.96 -2.80
C GLU A 113 5.20 18.81 -3.54
N ALA A 114 4.14 19.10 -4.29
CA ALA A 114 3.44 18.13 -5.13
C ALA A 114 4.31 17.61 -6.29
N GLU A 115 5.21 18.44 -6.83
CA GLU A 115 6.14 18.00 -7.87
C GLU A 115 7.10 16.91 -7.36
N ILE A 116 7.54 16.99 -6.11
CA ILE A 116 8.37 15.95 -5.49
C ILE A 116 7.61 14.62 -5.48
N ALA A 117 6.33 14.64 -5.07
CA ALA A 117 5.49 13.45 -5.07
C ALA A 117 5.27 12.90 -6.49
N ARG A 118 4.99 13.77 -7.47
CA ARG A 118 4.83 13.39 -8.89
C ARG A 118 6.08 12.72 -9.43
N GLU A 119 7.24 13.28 -9.15
CA GLU A 119 8.51 12.73 -9.61
C GLU A 119 8.76 11.33 -9.03
N CYS A 120 8.56 11.15 -7.72
CA CYS A 120 8.72 9.87 -7.06
C CYS A 120 7.74 8.81 -7.58
N ILE A 121 6.45 9.15 -7.76
CA ILE A 121 5.44 8.22 -8.29
C ILE A 121 5.79 7.84 -9.74
N SER A 122 6.14 8.82 -10.57
CA SER A 122 6.50 8.59 -11.97
C SER A 122 7.72 7.66 -12.10
N LYS A 123 8.71 7.80 -11.22
CA LYS A 123 9.93 6.98 -11.20
C LYS A 123 9.80 5.70 -10.39
N ALA A 124 8.66 5.45 -9.75
CA ALA A 124 8.48 4.25 -8.94
C ALA A 124 8.69 2.99 -9.79
N ARG A 125 9.35 1.99 -9.19
CA ARG A 125 9.61 0.66 -9.74
C ARG A 125 8.83 -0.42 -8.99
N PHE A 126 8.54 -0.17 -7.71
CA PHE A 126 7.63 -0.96 -6.91
C PHE A 126 6.95 -0.10 -5.86
N ILE A 127 5.85 -0.60 -5.30
CA ILE A 127 5.09 0.02 -4.22
C ILE A 127 5.03 -0.98 -3.07
N ALA A 128 5.49 -0.56 -1.90
CA ALA A 128 5.29 -1.28 -0.66
C ALA A 128 3.98 -0.79 -0.02
N THR A 129 2.99 -1.67 0.10
CA THR A 129 1.66 -1.31 0.62
C THR A 129 1.40 -2.03 1.93
N THR A 130 1.13 -1.28 2.98
CA THR A 130 0.60 -1.82 4.23
C THR A 130 -0.91 -1.69 4.27
N GLN A 131 -1.57 -2.72 4.80
CA GLN A 131 -3.01 -2.78 4.99
C GLN A 131 -3.30 -3.21 6.43
N MET A 132 -4.17 -2.44 7.10
CA MET A 132 -4.52 -2.60 8.51
C MET A 132 -6.04 -2.50 8.68
N VAL A 133 -6.58 -3.21 9.69
CA VAL A 133 -8.00 -3.11 10.04
C VAL A 133 -8.20 -1.92 10.97
N LYS A 134 -8.88 -0.88 10.48
CA LYS A 134 -9.00 0.43 11.14
C LYS A 134 -9.62 0.35 12.54
N LYS A 135 -10.57 -0.56 12.75
CA LYS A 135 -11.23 -0.77 14.06
C LYS A 135 -10.37 -1.57 15.05
N ASP A 136 -9.33 -2.26 14.60
CA ASP A 136 -8.50 -3.13 15.46
C ASP A 136 -7.09 -2.58 15.73
N ILE A 137 -6.53 -1.83 14.77
CA ILE A 137 -5.20 -1.22 14.88
C ILE A 137 -5.14 -0.25 16.07
N THR A 138 -4.04 -0.32 16.82
CA THR A 138 -3.77 0.51 18.01
C THR A 138 -2.67 1.52 17.72
N ASP A 139 -2.42 2.46 18.64
CA ASP A 139 -1.30 3.41 18.53
C ASP A 139 0.05 2.69 18.34
N GLU A 140 0.31 1.63 19.12
CA GLU A 140 1.50 0.77 18.92
C GLU A 140 1.55 0.14 17.52
N GLY A 141 0.40 -0.20 16.94
CA GLY A 141 0.32 -0.72 15.58
C GLY A 141 0.63 0.34 14.53
N TYR A 142 0.21 1.59 14.76
CA TYR A 142 0.59 2.73 13.91
C TYR A 142 2.08 3.06 14.03
N ASP A 143 2.64 3.03 15.24
CA ASP A 143 4.09 3.20 15.45
C ASP A 143 4.87 2.10 14.73
N PHE A 144 4.43 0.85 14.86
CA PHE A 144 5.02 -0.29 14.16
C PHE A 144 4.92 -0.16 12.63
N ASN A 145 3.77 0.30 12.11
CA ASN A 145 3.60 0.63 10.70
C ASN A 145 4.56 1.74 10.25
N GLY A 146 4.72 2.78 11.07
CA GLY A 146 5.63 3.89 10.82
C GLY A 146 7.07 3.41 10.57
N TRP A 147 7.56 2.47 11.38
CA TRP A 147 8.88 1.86 11.16
C TRP A 147 8.98 1.06 9.86
N ILE A 148 7.91 0.37 9.44
CA ILE A 148 7.88 -0.31 8.14
C ILE A 148 8.00 0.71 7.00
N LEU A 149 7.23 1.80 7.06
CA LEU A 149 7.26 2.84 6.03
C LEU A 149 8.62 3.55 5.98
N GLU A 150 9.19 3.89 7.13
CA GLU A 150 10.53 4.48 7.27
C GLU A 150 11.60 3.60 6.62
N PHE A 151 11.55 2.28 6.84
CA PHE A 151 12.49 1.35 6.21
C PHE A 151 12.51 1.49 4.68
N PHE A 152 11.34 1.50 4.04
CA PHE A 152 11.27 1.63 2.57
C PHE A 152 11.63 3.04 2.10
N GLN A 153 11.24 4.06 2.85
CA GLN A 153 11.59 5.44 2.56
C GLN A 153 13.11 5.63 2.54
N GLU A 154 13.83 5.18 3.58
CA GLU A 154 15.28 5.32 3.72
C GLU A 154 16.06 4.39 2.77
N ASN A 155 15.65 3.13 2.62
CA ASN A 155 16.44 2.12 1.91
C ASN A 155 16.12 2.03 0.41
N CYS A 156 15.00 2.62 -0.01
CA CYS A 156 14.47 2.50 -1.38
C CYS A 156 14.15 3.83 -2.05
N ASN A 157 14.58 4.96 -1.46
CA ASN A 157 14.28 6.32 -1.92
C ASN A 157 12.77 6.48 -2.17
N GLY A 158 12.01 6.08 -1.16
CA GLY A 158 10.56 5.98 -1.24
C GLY A 158 9.87 7.27 -0.80
N ILE A 159 8.71 7.58 -1.41
CA ILE A 159 7.79 8.58 -0.86
C ILE A 159 6.59 7.88 -0.22
N VAL A 160 6.22 8.33 0.98
CA VAL A 160 5.13 7.75 1.76
C VAL A 160 3.81 8.43 1.42
N GLN A 161 2.76 7.63 1.28
CA GLN A 161 1.37 8.07 1.16
C GLN A 161 0.51 7.35 2.20
N ILE A 162 -0.37 8.07 2.87
CA ILE A 162 -1.32 7.53 3.85
C ILE A 162 -2.74 7.85 3.38
N ASP A 163 -3.61 6.85 3.35
CA ASP A 163 -5.01 7.05 2.94
C ASP A 163 -5.75 7.95 3.92
N GLY A 164 -6.52 8.89 3.36
CA GLY A 164 -7.22 9.91 4.13
C GLY A 164 -6.29 10.90 4.82
N GLN A 165 -5.04 11.04 4.36
CA GLN A 165 -4.12 12.11 4.78
C GLN A 165 -3.44 12.70 3.55
N GLY A 166 -2.43 12.02 3.00
CA GLY A 166 -1.70 12.53 1.84
C GLY A 166 -0.28 12.01 1.74
N PHE A 167 0.61 12.80 1.12
CA PHE A 167 2.01 12.45 0.89
C PHE A 167 2.95 13.10 1.90
N TYR A 168 3.95 12.35 2.35
CA TYR A 168 4.93 12.77 3.34
C TYR A 168 6.34 12.82 2.76
N SER A 169 7.09 13.85 3.15
CA SER A 169 8.52 13.98 2.82
C SER A 169 9.36 12.95 3.58
N PRO A 170 10.62 12.73 3.16
CA PRO A 170 11.62 11.98 3.93
C PRO A 170 11.86 12.47 5.36
N LYS A 171 11.42 13.68 5.69
CA LYS A 171 11.52 14.24 7.05
C LYS A 171 10.27 13.98 7.90
N GLY A 172 9.27 13.29 7.35
CA GLY A 172 7.98 13.05 8.01
C GLY A 172 7.03 14.25 7.98
N GLU A 173 7.28 15.25 7.12
CA GLU A 173 6.41 16.42 6.97
C GLU A 173 5.35 16.12 5.89
N LEU A 174 4.08 16.45 6.15
CA LEU A 174 3.03 16.37 5.13
C LEU A 174 3.31 17.42 4.04
N ILE A 175 3.48 16.96 2.80
CA ILE A 175 3.82 17.80 1.65
C ILE A 175 2.67 17.95 0.66
N VAL A 176 1.76 16.98 0.59
CA VAL A 176 0.51 17.10 -0.18
C VAL A 176 -0.62 16.60 0.70
N ASP A 177 -1.56 17.47 1.03
CA ASP A 177 -2.80 17.12 1.72
C ASP A 177 -3.84 16.64 0.72
N MET A 178 -4.39 15.45 0.96
CA MET A 178 -5.37 14.78 0.12
C MET A 178 -6.67 14.47 0.86
N GLU A 179 -6.86 14.95 2.09
CA GLU A 179 -8.09 14.72 2.87
C GLU A 179 -9.33 15.20 2.11
N GLU A 180 -9.27 16.37 1.47
CA GLU A 180 -10.41 16.94 0.75
C GLU A 180 -10.68 16.29 -0.62
N VAL A 181 -9.68 15.64 -1.22
CA VAL A 181 -9.82 14.99 -2.55
C VAL A 181 -10.59 13.66 -2.44
N ALA A 182 -10.71 13.10 -1.23
CA ALA A 182 -11.48 11.88 -0.98
C ALA A 182 -13.01 12.08 -1.02
N GLU A 183 -13.51 13.31 -0.82
CA GLU A 183 -14.95 13.61 -0.82
C GLU A 183 -15.53 13.86 -2.22
N THR A 184 -14.70 13.92 -3.26
CA THR A 184 -15.13 14.06 -4.67
C THR A 184 -15.02 12.75 -5.44
N GLY A 185 -15.44 11.65 -4.80
CA GLY A 185 -15.75 10.40 -5.50
C GLY A 185 -17.06 10.53 -6.27
N ASP A 186 -17.13 11.40 -7.28
CA ASP A 186 -18.25 11.39 -8.22
C ASP A 186 -18.18 10.08 -9.02
N GLU A 187 -19.06 9.14 -8.66
CA GLU A 187 -19.48 8.05 -9.53
C GLU A 187 -19.90 8.66 -10.87
N ILE A 188 -19.02 8.59 -11.88
CA ILE A 188 -19.42 8.78 -13.27
C ILE A 188 -20.22 7.54 -13.67
N ALA A 189 -21.47 7.48 -13.23
CA ALA A 189 -22.46 6.57 -13.79
C ALA A 189 -22.62 6.90 -15.28
N PRO A 190 -22.53 5.92 -16.19
CA PRO A 190 -22.81 6.17 -17.59
C PRO A 190 -24.29 6.52 -17.72
N THR A 191 -24.59 7.77 -18.08
CA THR A 191 -25.94 8.19 -18.43
C THR A 191 -26.41 7.37 -19.65
N PRO A 192 -27.56 6.69 -19.58
CA PRO A 192 -28.11 6.03 -20.74
C PRO A 192 -28.55 7.09 -21.75
N LYS A 193 -28.07 6.97 -22.99
CA LYS A 193 -28.56 7.78 -24.10
C LYS A 193 -30.03 7.45 -24.33
N THR A 194 -30.89 8.44 -24.09
CA THR A 194 -32.28 8.42 -24.57
C THR A 194 -32.23 8.75 -26.05
N ASP A 195 -32.39 7.76 -26.91
CA ASP A 195 -32.72 7.99 -28.32
C ASP A 195 -34.19 8.44 -28.44
N ALA A 196 -34.39 9.41 -29.32
CA ALA A 196 -35.67 10.04 -29.67
C ALA A 196 -36.51 9.19 -30.64
#